data_AF-M7U583-F1
#
_entry.id   AF-M7U583-F1
#
_cell.length_a   1.000
_cell.length_b   1.000
_cell.length_c   1.000
_cell.angle_alpha   90.00
_cell.angle_beta   90.00
_cell.angle_gamma   90.00
#
_symmetry.space_group_name_H-M   'P 1'
#
loop_
_entity.id
_entity.type
_entity.pdbx_description
1 polymer ?
#
loop_
_entity_poly.entity_id
_entity_poly.type
_entity_poly.pdbx_seq_one_letter_code
_entity_poly.pdbx_strand_id
1 'polypeptide(L)'
;MLATRGTFAAEVAGCQVEIGAAGAMSSAAVVEVAGGSVRQALDAAAISFQNTMGSPCDLVQGIVEIPCHTRNAVAASSAFVCADLILGGYSNPVPLDETIDAVMKVGRMLPRELRCTALGGLATTPSALALKRLR
;
A
#
# COMPACT_ATOMS: atom_id res chain seq x y z
N MET A 1 0.85 -11.14 -10.65
CA MET A 1 -0.50 -11.18 -10.05
C MET A 1 -1.16 -9.81 -10.02
N LEU A 2 -0.61 -8.80 -9.34
CA LEU A 2 -1.24 -7.47 -9.32
C LEU A 2 -1.34 -6.82 -10.71
N ALA A 3 -0.27 -6.89 -11.52
CA ALA A 3 -0.26 -6.33 -12.88
C ALA A 3 -1.33 -6.93 -13.81
N THR A 4 -1.78 -8.17 -13.54
CA THR A 4 -2.74 -8.90 -14.37
C THR A 4 -4.17 -8.80 -13.84
N ARG A 5 -4.35 -8.75 -12.51
CA ARG A 5 -5.67 -8.66 -11.85
C ARG A 5 -6.09 -7.23 -11.48
N GLY A 6 -5.14 -6.29 -11.51
CA GLY A 6 -5.29 -4.94 -10.99
C GLY A 6 -4.50 -3.90 -11.79
N THR A 7 -3.87 -2.97 -11.09
CA THR A 7 -3.10 -1.86 -11.66
C THR A 7 -2.04 -1.40 -10.66
N PHE A 8 -1.11 -0.55 -11.09
CA PHE A 8 -0.22 0.22 -10.21
C PHE A 8 -0.54 1.72 -10.21
N ALA A 9 -1.65 2.10 -10.84
CA ALA A 9 -2.09 3.49 -10.96
C ALA A 9 -2.86 3.93 -9.70
N ALA A 10 -2.28 4.79 -8.86
CA ALA A 10 -2.97 5.29 -7.67
C ALA A 10 -4.19 6.17 -7.97
N GLU A 11 -4.26 6.79 -9.15
CA GLU A 11 -5.44 7.52 -9.59
C GLU A 11 -6.66 6.60 -9.84
N VAL A 12 -6.41 5.30 -10.04
CA VAL A 12 -7.47 4.31 -10.22
C VAL A 12 -7.95 3.76 -8.88
N ALA A 13 -7.01 3.38 -8.00
CA ALA A 13 -7.32 2.57 -6.82
C ALA A 13 -6.66 3.04 -5.52
N GLY A 14 -6.12 4.27 -5.47
CA GLY A 14 -5.48 4.83 -4.28
C GLY A 14 -4.06 4.30 -4.05
N CYS A 15 -3.44 4.73 -2.96
CA CYS A 15 -2.03 4.44 -2.66
C CYS A 15 -1.76 2.95 -2.34
N GLN A 16 -2.80 2.18 -2.04
CA GLN A 16 -2.72 0.73 -1.80
C GLN A 16 -2.18 -0.06 -3.02
N VAL A 17 -2.31 0.45 -4.24
CA VAL A 17 -1.78 -0.22 -5.45
C VAL A 17 -0.41 0.31 -5.89
N GLU A 18 0.11 1.35 -5.22
CA GLU A 18 1.48 1.85 -5.40
C GLU A 18 2.34 1.45 -4.21
N ILE A 19 2.28 2.21 -3.11
CA ILE A 19 3.10 1.97 -1.93
C ILE A 19 2.67 0.68 -1.22
N GLY A 20 1.36 0.36 -1.19
CA GLY A 20 0.88 -0.92 -0.67
C GLY A 20 1.43 -2.11 -1.48
N ALA A 21 1.47 -1.98 -2.81
CA ALA A 21 2.08 -2.98 -3.68
C ALA A 21 3.60 -3.10 -3.48
N ALA A 22 4.30 -1.98 -3.33
CA ALA A 22 5.72 -1.97 -3.01
C ALA A 22 6.00 -2.66 -1.67
N GLY A 23 5.18 -2.40 -0.65
CA GLY A 23 5.22 -3.09 0.64
C GLY A 23 5.03 -4.59 0.50
N ALA A 24 4.01 -5.03 -0.25
CA ALA A 24 3.74 -6.46 -0.47
C ALA A 24 4.86 -7.17 -1.23
N MET A 25 5.41 -6.55 -2.26
CA MET A 25 6.59 -7.08 -2.98
C MET A 25 7.80 -7.18 -2.05
N SER A 26 8.02 -6.17 -1.21
CA SER A 26 9.11 -6.16 -0.24
C SER A 26 8.94 -7.25 0.83
N SER A 27 7.72 -7.45 1.35
CA SER A 27 7.43 -8.52 2.31
C SER A 27 7.74 -9.91 1.75
N ALA A 28 7.33 -10.19 0.51
CA ALA A 28 7.66 -11.45 -0.15
C ALA A 28 9.17 -11.63 -0.33
N ALA A 29 9.86 -10.57 -0.77
CA ALA A 29 11.31 -10.60 -0.97
C ALA A 29 12.08 -10.84 0.34
N VAL A 30 11.64 -10.24 1.46
CA VAL A 30 12.26 -10.48 2.78
C VAL A 30 12.09 -11.93 3.20
N VAL A 31 10.90 -12.53 3.00
CA VAL A 31 10.68 -13.95 3.29
C VAL A 31 11.59 -14.85 2.44
N GLU A 32 11.71 -14.55 1.14
CA GLU A 32 12.58 -15.32 0.23
C GLU A 32 14.05 -15.26 0.66
N VAL A 33 14.56 -14.06 0.96
CA VAL A 33 15.94 -13.86 1.45
C VAL A 33 16.18 -14.56 2.79
N ALA A 34 15.17 -14.64 3.65
CA ALA A 34 15.23 -15.35 4.92
C ALA A 34 15.11 -16.88 4.80
N GLY A 35 15.02 -17.43 3.57
CA GLY A 35 14.92 -18.87 3.32
C GLY A 35 13.52 -19.45 3.53
N GLY A 36 12.49 -18.60 3.55
CA GLY A 36 11.09 -19.02 3.63
C GLY A 36 10.60 -19.67 2.34
N SER A 37 9.50 -20.42 2.45
CA SER A 37 8.84 -21.04 1.30
C SER A 37 8.10 -20.02 0.43
N VAL A 38 7.83 -20.40 -0.83
CA VAL A 38 6.98 -19.61 -1.74
C VAL A 38 5.61 -19.31 -1.10
N ARG A 39 5.03 -20.28 -0.39
CA ARG A 39 3.73 -20.08 0.27
C ARG A 39 3.82 -18.98 1.34
N GLN A 40 4.88 -19.01 2.16
CA GLN A 40 5.12 -17.98 3.16
C GLN A 40 5.34 -16.59 2.52
N ALA A 41 6.05 -16.52 1.39
CA ALA A 41 6.26 -15.26 0.69
C ALA A 41 4.93 -14.67 0.18
N LEU A 42 4.04 -15.52 -0.37
CA LEU A 42 2.71 -15.11 -0.81
C LEU A 42 1.83 -14.67 0.37
N ASP A 43 1.89 -15.37 1.50
CA ASP A 43 1.12 -15.01 2.70
C ASP A 43 1.63 -13.69 3.32
N ALA A 44 2.93 -13.43 3.32
CA ALA A 44 3.49 -12.16 3.80
C ALA A 44 3.09 -10.98 2.89
N ALA A 45 3.12 -11.18 1.57
CA ALA A 45 2.60 -10.20 0.61
C ALA A 45 1.10 -9.94 0.81
N ALA A 46 0.31 -10.98 1.08
CA ALA A 46 -1.12 -10.86 1.35
C ALA A 46 -1.38 -10.00 2.59
N ILE A 47 -0.70 -10.28 3.71
CA ILE A 47 -0.82 -9.47 4.94
C ILE A 47 -0.46 -8.00 4.69
N SER A 48 0.59 -7.72 3.91
CA SER A 48 0.97 -6.35 3.59
C SER A 48 -0.13 -5.59 2.83
N PHE A 49 -0.78 -6.24 1.87
CA PHE A 49 -1.96 -5.68 1.21
C PHE A 49 -3.16 -5.53 2.14
N GLN A 50 -3.43 -6.51 3.00
CA GLN A 50 -4.51 -6.45 3.99
C GLN A 50 -4.35 -5.22 4.91
N ASN A 51 -3.12 -4.94 5.35
CA ASN A 51 -2.79 -3.83 6.23
C ASN A 51 -2.85 -2.45 5.55
N THR A 52 -2.70 -2.41 4.23
CA THR A 52 -2.69 -1.15 3.45
C THR A 52 -3.96 -0.93 2.63
N MET A 53 -4.89 -1.88 2.65
CA MET A 53 -6.15 -1.83 1.91
C MET A 53 -6.96 -0.58 2.26
N GLY A 54 -7.50 0.09 1.25
CA GLY A 54 -8.27 1.33 1.39
C GLY A 54 -7.42 2.58 1.55
N SER A 55 -6.09 2.49 1.50
CA SER A 55 -5.22 3.66 1.58
C SER A 55 -5.49 4.67 0.45
N PRO A 56 -5.94 5.90 0.77
CA PRO A 56 -6.20 6.93 -0.24
C PRO A 56 -4.88 7.51 -0.78
N CYS A 57 -4.91 8.13 -1.96
CA CYS A 57 -3.81 8.95 -2.45
C CYS A 57 -4.26 10.42 -2.46
N ASP A 58 -3.86 11.18 -1.44
CA ASP A 58 -4.24 12.57 -1.25
C ASP A 58 -3.02 13.39 -0.83
N LEU A 59 -2.40 14.01 -1.82
CA LEU A 59 -1.05 14.58 -1.74
C LEU A 59 -1.10 16.04 -1.30
N VAL A 60 -0.35 16.39 -0.26
CA VAL A 60 -0.19 17.78 0.14
C VAL A 60 0.44 18.56 -1.02
N GLN A 61 -0.19 19.68 -1.38
CA GLN A 61 0.18 20.52 -2.54
C GLN A 61 0.15 19.80 -3.90
N GLY A 62 -0.43 18.59 -4.00
CA GLY A 62 -0.48 17.83 -5.25
C GLY A 62 0.87 17.25 -5.70
N ILE A 63 1.87 17.19 -4.81
CA ILE A 63 3.22 16.70 -5.13
C ILE A 63 3.56 15.42 -4.36
N VAL A 64 4.46 14.61 -4.92
CA VAL A 64 4.84 13.28 -4.39
C VAL A 64 5.85 13.43 -3.24
N GLU A 65 5.45 14.11 -2.17
CA GLU A 65 6.30 14.38 -1.02
C GLU A 65 5.62 13.96 0.28
N ILE A 66 4.55 14.66 0.67
CA ILE A 66 3.78 14.37 1.88
C ILE A 66 2.42 13.79 1.48
N PRO A 67 2.03 12.59 1.96
CA PRO A 67 2.74 11.71 2.90
C PRO A 67 3.58 10.62 2.20
N CYS A 68 3.89 10.75 0.91
CA CYS A 68 4.54 9.70 0.12
C CYS A 68 5.86 9.19 0.72
N HIS A 69 6.74 10.08 1.18
CA HIS A 69 8.02 9.68 1.76
C HIS A 69 7.85 8.87 3.04
N THR A 70 7.01 9.33 3.96
CA THR A 70 6.77 8.64 5.23
C THR A 70 6.01 7.33 5.03
N ARG A 71 5.09 7.27 4.05
CA ARG A 71 4.44 6.02 3.66
C ARG A 71 5.41 4.99 3.11
N ASN A 72 6.39 5.40 2.29
CA ASN A 72 7.44 4.50 1.81
C ASN A 72 8.30 3.97 2.97
N ALA A 73 8.68 4.82 3.92
CA ALA A 73 9.42 4.41 5.11
C ALA A 73 8.64 3.39 5.95
N VAL A 74 7.35 3.64 6.19
CA VAL A 74 6.48 2.70 6.91
C VAL A 74 6.31 1.39 6.13
N ALA A 75 6.11 1.44 4.82
CA ALA A 75 5.99 0.25 3.98
C ALA A 75 7.26 -0.61 4.05
N ALA A 76 8.44 0.01 3.94
CA ALA A 76 9.73 -0.67 4.06
C ALA A 76 9.91 -1.34 5.44
N SER A 77 9.55 -0.65 6.52
CA SER A 77 9.62 -1.23 7.87
C SER A 77 8.60 -2.37 8.05
N SER A 78 7.38 -2.19 7.57
CA SER A 78 6.31 -3.19 7.66
C SER A 78 6.63 -4.46 6.87
N ALA A 79 7.51 -4.38 5.87
CA ALA A 79 7.93 -5.53 5.09
C ALA A 79 8.58 -6.60 5.96
N PHE A 80 9.51 -6.20 6.83
CA PHE A 80 10.14 -7.07 7.81
C PHE A 80 9.14 -7.61 8.82
N VAL A 81 8.26 -6.75 9.34
CA VAL A 81 7.24 -7.17 10.32
C VAL A 81 6.31 -8.25 9.73
N CYS A 82 5.84 -8.08 8.49
CA CYS A 82 4.98 -9.07 7.84
C CYS A 82 5.72 -10.39 7.57
N ALA A 83 7.00 -10.32 7.19
CA ALA A 83 7.83 -11.50 7.01
C ALA A 83 8.06 -12.24 8.33
N ASP A 84 8.38 -11.52 9.41
CA ASP A 84 8.59 -12.09 10.75
C ASP A 84 7.35 -12.78 11.28
N LEU A 85 6.15 -12.21 11.06
CA LEU A 85 4.89 -12.85 11.44
C LEU A 85 4.75 -14.24 10.79
N ILE A 86 4.96 -14.31 9.48
CA ILE A 86 4.80 -15.55 8.71
C ILE A 86 5.90 -16.57 9.02
N LEU A 87 7.16 -16.13 9.12
CA LEU A 87 8.28 -17.00 9.47
C LEU A 87 8.18 -17.47 10.92
N GLY A 88 7.60 -16.65 11.80
CA GLY A 88 7.26 -16.98 13.19
C GLY A 88 6.08 -17.93 13.34
N GLY A 89 5.46 -18.37 12.24
CA GLY A 89 4.41 -19.40 12.24
C GLY A 89 2.99 -18.87 12.24
N TYR A 90 2.77 -17.57 12.00
CA TYR A 90 1.42 -17.06 11.76
C TYR A 90 0.85 -17.67 10.47
N SER A 91 -0.37 -18.21 10.56
CA SER A 91 -1.08 -18.76 9.41
C SER A 91 -2.07 -17.73 8.87
N ASN A 92 -1.77 -17.18 7.69
CA ASN A 92 -2.66 -16.24 7.02
C ASN A 92 -3.86 -16.97 6.37
N PRO A 93 -5.10 -16.67 6.78
CA PRO A 93 -6.27 -17.41 6.30
C PRO A 93 -6.75 -16.98 4.91
N VAL A 94 -6.39 -15.78 4.43
CA VAL A 94 -6.88 -15.23 3.15
C VAL A 94 -5.74 -15.15 2.13
N PRO A 95 -5.79 -15.92 1.03
CA PRO A 95 -4.69 -15.98 0.07
C PRO A 95 -4.48 -14.65 -0.69
N LEU A 96 -3.30 -14.50 -1.28
CA LEU A 96 -2.90 -13.28 -1.99
C LEU A 96 -3.83 -12.91 -3.14
N ASP A 97 -4.31 -13.88 -3.93
CA ASP A 97 -5.19 -13.61 -5.07
C ASP A 97 -6.52 -12.97 -4.62
N GLU A 98 -7.18 -13.54 -3.60
CA GLU A 98 -8.40 -12.97 -3.02
C GLU A 98 -8.14 -11.60 -2.39
N THR A 99 -6.98 -11.44 -1.76
CA THR A 99 -6.55 -10.17 -1.18
C THR A 99 -6.39 -9.09 -2.26
N ILE A 100 -5.78 -9.41 -3.41
CA ILE A 100 -5.63 -8.48 -4.54
C ILE A 100 -7.00 -8.10 -5.10
N ASP A 101 -7.90 -9.06 -5.28
CA ASP A 101 -9.25 -8.80 -5.78
C ASP A 101 -10.01 -7.87 -4.81
N ALA A 102 -9.84 -8.06 -3.50
CA ALA A 102 -10.40 -7.17 -2.47
C ALA A 102 -9.78 -5.76 -2.50
N VAL A 103 -8.45 -5.64 -2.59
CA VAL A 103 -7.73 -4.35 -2.75
C VAL A 103 -8.28 -3.58 -3.94
N MET A 104 -8.44 -4.24 -5.08
CA MET A 104 -8.97 -3.62 -6.30
C MET A 104 -10.44 -3.23 -6.17
N LYS A 105 -11.27 -4.04 -5.51
CA LYS A 105 -12.67 -3.71 -5.24
C LYS A 105 -12.79 -2.48 -4.34
N VAL A 106 -12.05 -2.45 -3.23
CA VAL A 106 -12.02 -1.31 -2.30
C VAL A 106 -11.48 -0.07 -2.98
N GLY A 107 -10.42 -0.18 -3.78
CA GLY A 107 -9.85 0.96 -4.50
C GLY A 107 -10.81 1.61 -5.47
N ARG A 108 -11.64 0.82 -6.16
CA ARG A 108 -12.69 1.34 -7.06
C ARG A 108 -13.85 2.01 -6.31
N MET A 109 -14.03 1.71 -5.02
CA MET A 109 -15.02 2.36 -4.16
C MET A 109 -14.52 3.70 -3.61
N LEU A 110 -13.24 4.04 -3.78
CA LEU A 110 -12.72 5.33 -3.31
C LEU A 110 -13.35 6.49 -4.09
N PRO A 111 -13.85 7.52 -3.39
CA PRO A 111 -14.25 8.78 -4.00
C PRO A 111 -13.15 9.39 -4.86
N ARG A 112 -13.53 10.21 -5.84
CA ARG A 112 -12.59 10.92 -6.73
C ARG A 112 -11.61 11.80 -5.93
N GLU A 113 -12.09 12.41 -4.86
CA GLU A 113 -11.36 13.33 -3.98
C GLU A 113 -10.18 12.63 -3.27
N LEU A 114 -10.21 11.30 -3.17
CA LEU A 114 -9.21 10.49 -2.49
C LEU A 114 -8.27 9.73 -3.45
N ARG A 115 -8.29 10.08 -4.74
CA ARG A 115 -7.51 9.43 -5.82
C ARG A 115 -6.67 10.43 -6.60
N CYS A 116 -5.53 10.82 -6.04
CA CYS A 116 -4.50 11.69 -6.64
C CYS A 116 -4.98 13.10 -7.01
N THR A 117 -6.13 13.56 -6.51
CA THR A 117 -6.69 14.88 -6.86
C THR A 117 -6.34 15.99 -5.87
N ALA A 118 -5.86 15.66 -4.66
CA ALA A 118 -5.55 16.62 -3.60
C ALA A 118 -6.77 17.46 -3.14
N LEU A 119 -7.98 16.90 -3.24
CA LEU A 119 -9.25 17.59 -2.95
C LEU A 119 -9.94 17.09 -1.67
N GLY A 120 -9.39 16.07 -1.02
CA GLY A 120 -10.08 15.32 0.03
C GLY A 120 -9.50 15.52 1.42
N GLY A 121 -8.71 14.55 1.86
CA GLY A 121 -8.25 14.40 3.24
C GLY A 121 -7.10 15.32 3.66
N LEU A 122 -5.90 14.74 3.78
CA LEU A 122 -4.71 15.42 4.31
C LEU A 122 -4.39 16.72 3.55
N ALA A 123 -4.57 16.74 2.23
CA ALA A 123 -4.22 17.86 1.36
C ALA A 123 -5.03 19.13 1.65
N THR A 124 -6.24 18.99 2.21
CA THR A 124 -7.15 20.11 2.48
C THR A 124 -7.11 20.59 3.94
N THR A 125 -6.29 19.97 4.79
CA THR A 125 -6.18 20.37 6.19
C THR A 125 -5.63 21.80 6.31
N PRO A 126 -6.04 22.58 7.34
CA PRO A 126 -5.59 23.97 7.50
C PRO A 126 -4.06 24.11 7.50
N SER A 127 -3.37 23.19 8.16
CA SER A 127 -1.90 23.17 8.21
C SER A 127 -1.29 22.88 6.84
N ALA A 128 -1.84 21.95 6.06
CA ALA A 128 -1.36 21.66 4.71
C ALA A 128 -1.55 22.85 3.77
N LEU A 129 -2.70 23.55 3.86
CA LEU A 129 -2.99 24.73 3.07
C LEU A 129 -2.14 25.96 3.46
N ALA A 130 -1.71 26.04 4.72
CA ALA A 130 -0.85 27.11 5.21
C ALA A 130 0.64 26.93 4.85
N LEU A 131 1.05 25.75 4.37
CA LEU A 131 2.43 25.51 3.95
C LEU A 131 2.81 26.41 2.76
N LYS A 132 4.03 26.92 2.78
CA LYS A 132 4.60 27.63 1.64
C LYS A 132 4.64 26.68 0.44
N ARG A 133 4.08 27.11 -0.70
CA ARG A 133 4.09 26.31 -1.92
C ARG A 133 5.52 26.03 -2.37
N LEU A 134 5.81 24.75 -2.60
CA LEU A 134 7.06 24.27 -3.16
C LEU A 134 6.97 24.32 -4.69
N ARG A 135 6.97 25.55 -5.22
CA ARG A 135 7.00 25.91 -6.65
C ARG A 135 5.88 25.33 -7.52
#